data_AF-A0A0B8PKC1-F1
#
_entry.id   AF-A0A0B8PKC1-F1
#
_cell.length_a   1.000
_cell.length_b   1.000
_cell.length_c   1.000
_cell.angle_alpha   90.00
_cell.angle_beta   90.00
_cell.angle_gamma   90.00
#
_symmetry.space_group_name_H-M   'P 1'
#
loop_
_entity.id
_entity.type
_entity.pdbx_description
1 polymer ?
#
loop_
_entity_poly.entity_id
_entity_poly.type
_entity_poly.pdbx_seq_one_letter_code
_entity_poly.pdbx_strand_id
1 'polypeptide(L)'
;MGVASVNGQQLDILSIQINNDLTSSDFGKFDFELIRAIDHPIADAADILSINLPVFVQDMDGDDSATKNLVVNVVDDVPEVVSKSISVVEGDDQASINVLRQSGQDTDGADDGLLTQITIGTTNLTIDPDGGFQSFNLYSDGSDPANPTDPSLLMGVLEVHPDGRIRFTAADDVQQGGDAVSIDISVTATDSDDDTDTKPITITVDDITSQITLSEPAAVRMQAER
;
A
#
# COMPACT_ATOMS: atom_id res chain seq x y z
N MET A 1 18.44 22.92 15.04
CA MET A 1 17.21 22.11 15.11
C MET A 1 16.05 22.99 14.69
N GLY A 2 15.33 22.59 13.64
CA GLY A 2 14.04 23.18 13.28
C GLY A 2 12.92 22.35 13.89
N VAL A 3 11.93 23.02 14.47
CA VAL A 3 10.79 22.37 15.14
C VAL A 3 9.49 22.64 14.40
N ALA A 4 8.64 21.62 14.28
CA ALA A 4 7.24 21.77 13.89
C ALA A 4 6.35 21.68 15.12
N SER A 5 5.22 22.40 15.09
CA SER A 5 4.18 22.24 16.11
C SER A 5 3.10 21.29 15.60
N VAL A 6 3.03 20.08 16.14
CA VAL A 6 2.00 19.09 15.80
C VAL A 6 1.16 18.85 17.05
N ASN A 7 -0.16 19.12 16.98
CA ASN A 7 -1.10 18.96 18.10
C ASN A 7 -0.67 19.68 19.40
N GLY A 8 0.06 20.79 19.28
CA GLY A 8 0.56 21.58 20.42
C GLY A 8 1.86 21.05 21.04
N GLN A 9 2.47 20.00 20.48
CA GLN A 9 3.80 19.54 20.84
C GLN A 9 4.84 20.01 19.81
N GLN A 10 6.03 20.41 20.28
CA GLN A 10 7.17 20.66 19.40
C GLN A 10 7.86 19.35 19.08
N LEU A 11 8.00 19.05 17.79
CA LEU A 11 8.81 17.94 17.31
C LEU A 11 9.99 18.48 16.50
N ASP A 12 11.16 17.92 16.75
CA ASP A 12 12.31 18.10 15.87
C ASP A 12 12.01 17.41 14.53
N ILE A 13 12.00 18.19 13.45
CA ILE A 13 11.75 17.71 12.08
C ILE A 13 13.00 17.78 11.21
N LEU A 14 13.92 18.70 11.52
CA LEU A 14 15.17 18.87 10.78
C LEU A 14 16.32 19.26 11.71
N SER A 15 17.52 18.81 11.37
CA SER A 15 18.78 19.24 11.98
C SER A 15 19.64 19.95 10.95
N ILE A 16 20.30 21.01 11.41
CA ILE A 16 21.31 21.73 10.64
C ILE A 16 22.51 21.93 11.54
N GLN A 17 23.67 21.52 11.07
CA GLN A 17 24.95 21.78 11.72
C GLN A 17 25.82 22.60 10.77
N ILE A 18 26.36 23.72 11.26
CA ILE A 18 27.27 24.57 10.48
C ILE A 18 28.65 24.47 11.12
N ASN A 19 29.67 24.19 10.32
CA ASN A 19 31.04 24.22 10.77
C ASN A 19 31.52 25.67 10.92
N ASN A 20 31.61 26.13 12.16
CA ASN A 20 32.09 27.48 12.49
C ASN A 20 33.56 27.50 12.97
N ASP A 21 34.32 26.42 12.74
CA ASP A 21 35.75 26.38 13.03
C ASP A 21 36.52 27.12 11.93
N LEU A 22 36.98 28.34 12.26
CA LEU A 22 37.77 29.21 11.38
C LEU A 22 39.10 28.58 10.92
N THR A 23 39.56 27.51 11.57
CA THR A 23 40.79 26.79 11.22
C THR A 23 40.55 25.54 10.37
N SER A 24 39.29 25.14 10.21
CA SER A 24 38.89 23.99 9.40
C SER A 24 38.83 24.35 7.92
N SER A 25 39.24 23.42 7.05
CA SER A 25 39.03 23.54 5.60
C SER A 25 37.55 23.50 5.19
N ASP A 26 36.69 23.06 6.11
CA ASP A 26 35.25 22.94 5.92
C ASP A 26 34.48 24.11 6.58
N PHE A 27 35.16 25.19 6.97
CA PHE A 27 34.51 26.39 7.52
C PHE A 27 33.36 26.85 6.62
N GLY A 28 32.19 27.05 7.22
CA GLY A 28 30.96 27.47 6.55
C GLY A 28 30.21 26.35 5.81
N LYS A 29 30.74 25.12 5.77
CA LYS A 29 29.95 23.96 5.32
C LYS A 29 28.85 23.66 6.33
N PHE A 30 27.75 23.14 5.83
CA PHE A 30 26.63 22.73 6.65
C PHE A 30 26.18 21.33 6.26
N ASP A 31 25.70 20.60 7.25
CA ASP A 31 25.00 19.33 7.08
C ASP A 31 23.51 19.58 7.39
N PHE A 32 22.65 19.10 6.50
CA PHE A 32 21.20 19.12 6.67
C PHE A 32 20.71 17.68 6.79
N GLU A 33 19.90 17.40 7.80
CA GLU A 33 19.28 16.11 8.02
C GLU A 33 17.78 16.32 8.25
N LEU A 34 16.99 15.61 7.45
CA LEU A 34 15.55 15.49 7.67
C LEU A 34 15.33 14.32 8.65
N ILE A 35 14.75 14.60 9.82
CA ILE A 35 14.60 13.62 10.90
C ILE A 35 13.22 12.94 10.83
N ARG A 36 12.25 13.59 10.18
CA ARG A 36 10.87 13.14 10.03
C ARG A 36 10.34 13.58 8.67
N ALA A 37 9.38 12.83 8.14
CA ALA A 37 8.58 13.28 6.99
C ALA A 37 7.96 14.66 7.28
N ILE A 38 7.82 15.47 6.24
CA ILE A 38 7.19 16.78 6.29
C ILE A 38 6.09 16.79 5.24
N ASP A 39 4.89 17.14 5.67
CA ASP A 39 3.72 17.37 4.83
C ASP A 39 4.00 18.37 3.70
N HIS A 40 3.83 17.91 2.47
CA HIS A 40 4.00 18.69 1.27
C HIS A 40 2.73 19.50 0.90
N PRO A 41 2.86 20.68 0.27
CA PRO A 41 1.72 21.55 0.01
C PRO A 41 0.63 20.98 -0.90
N ILE A 42 0.95 19.98 -1.75
CA ILE A 42 0.03 19.40 -2.72
C ILE A 42 -0.16 17.91 -2.40
N ALA A 43 -1.26 17.60 -1.71
CA ALA A 43 -1.62 16.21 -1.46
C ALA A 43 -1.80 15.38 -2.73
N ASP A 44 -1.42 14.11 -2.64
CA ASP A 44 -1.48 13.08 -3.68
C ASP A 44 -0.71 13.47 -4.97
N ALA A 45 0.34 14.29 -4.87
CA ALA A 45 1.13 14.69 -6.03
C ALA A 45 2.57 15.07 -5.67
N ALA A 46 3.52 14.46 -6.37
CA ALA A 46 4.92 14.83 -6.29
C ALA A 46 5.14 16.35 -6.47
N ASP A 47 5.63 16.98 -5.42
CA ASP A 47 5.99 18.39 -5.38
C ASP A 47 7.36 18.66 -4.73
N ILE A 48 7.66 19.94 -4.47
CA ILE A 48 8.91 20.35 -3.83
C ILE A 48 8.57 21.36 -2.74
N LEU A 49 8.93 21.02 -1.50
CA LEU A 49 8.91 21.96 -0.39
C LEU A 49 10.26 22.68 -0.26
N SER A 50 10.25 23.99 -0.49
CA SER A 50 11.44 24.85 -0.31
C SER A 50 11.49 25.46 1.09
N ILE A 51 12.50 25.08 1.87
CA ILE A 51 12.82 25.63 3.18
C ILE A 51 13.88 26.73 3.03
N ASN A 52 13.51 27.96 3.41
CA ASN A 52 14.42 29.11 3.40
C ASN A 52 15.06 29.30 4.78
N LEU A 53 16.38 29.16 4.84
CA LEU A 53 17.19 29.30 6.05
C LEU A 53 17.97 30.62 5.99
N PRO A 54 17.51 31.69 6.67
CA PRO A 54 18.24 32.94 6.70
C PRO A 54 19.56 32.77 7.48
N VAL A 55 20.68 32.97 6.81
CA VAL A 55 22.03 32.94 7.38
C VAL A 55 22.68 34.32 7.27
N PHE A 56 23.46 34.67 8.28
CA PHE A 56 24.32 35.84 8.31
C PHE A 56 25.64 35.46 8.97
N VAL A 57 26.67 36.27 8.76
CA VAL A 57 27.96 36.12 9.43
C VAL A 57 28.22 37.36 10.27
N GLN A 58 28.83 37.16 11.43
CA GLN A 58 29.28 38.23 12.30
C GLN A 58 30.81 38.32 12.20
N ASP A 59 31.36 39.51 12.08
CA ASP A 59 32.81 39.70 12.07
C ASP A 59 33.39 39.85 13.50
N MET A 60 34.66 40.24 13.60
CA MET A 60 35.37 40.29 14.89
C MET A 60 34.95 41.48 15.77
N ASP A 61 34.39 42.55 15.21
CA ASP A 61 33.93 43.71 16.00
C ASP A 61 32.43 43.67 16.33
N GLY A 62 31.73 42.67 15.79
CA GLY A 62 30.37 42.30 16.17
C GLY A 62 29.31 42.77 15.17
N ASP A 63 29.72 43.35 14.03
CA ASP A 63 28.81 43.76 12.97
C ASP A 63 28.34 42.53 12.16
N ASP A 64 27.01 42.43 11.99
CA ASP A 64 26.39 41.38 11.19
C ASP A 64 26.38 41.74 9.69
N SER A 65 26.60 40.74 8.85
CA SER A 65 26.38 40.86 7.42
C SER A 65 24.89 41.00 7.09
N ALA A 66 24.61 41.44 5.86
CA ALA A 66 23.27 41.26 5.31
C ALA A 66 22.89 39.76 5.31
N THR A 67 21.64 39.46 5.67
CA THR A 67 21.11 38.10 5.66
C THR A 67 20.99 37.57 4.23
N LYS A 68 21.34 36.30 4.03
CA LYS A 68 21.10 35.55 2.79
C LYS A 68 20.35 34.28 3.10
N ASN A 69 19.43 33.87 2.24
CA ASN A 69 18.73 32.60 2.39
C ASN A 69 19.57 31.49 1.79
N LEU A 70 19.86 30.47 2.60
CA LEU A 70 20.18 29.14 2.14
C LEU A 70 18.86 28.41 1.86
N VAL A 71 18.67 27.93 0.63
CA VAL A 71 17.44 27.23 0.24
C VAL A 71 17.70 25.73 0.25
N VAL A 72 16.87 24.99 0.98
CA VAL A 72 16.84 23.52 0.96
C VAL A 72 15.55 23.10 0.28
N ASN A 73 15.65 22.26 -0.75
CA ASN A 73 14.49 21.69 -1.43
C ASN A 73 14.32 20.26 -0.92
N VAL A 74 13.18 19.98 -0.32
CA VAL A 74 12.70 18.62 -0.04
C VAL A 74 11.85 18.23 -1.24
N VAL A 75 12.19 17.12 -1.87
CA VAL A 75 11.44 16.58 -3.01
C VAL A 75 10.48 15.54 -2.46
N ASP A 76 9.25 15.61 -2.94
CA ASP A 76 8.17 14.73 -2.57
C ASP A 76 7.91 13.66 -3.64
N ASP A 77 7.46 12.51 -3.20
CA ASP A 77 6.97 11.43 -4.03
C ASP A 77 5.63 10.92 -3.51
N VAL A 78 4.86 10.26 -4.38
CA VAL A 78 3.58 9.66 -4.01
C VAL A 78 3.71 8.15 -3.99
N PRO A 79 2.95 7.43 -3.14
CA PRO A 79 2.96 5.98 -3.19
C PRO A 79 2.45 5.51 -4.56
N GLU A 80 3.08 4.49 -5.14
CA GLU A 80 2.62 3.92 -6.43
C GLU A 80 1.98 2.55 -6.24
N VAL A 81 0.65 2.50 -6.36
CA VAL A 81 -0.10 1.24 -6.47
C VAL A 81 -0.19 0.84 -7.94
N VAL A 82 0.12 -0.42 -8.23
CA VAL A 82 0.01 -1.01 -9.56
C VAL A 82 -1.26 -1.85 -9.66
N SER A 83 -2.14 -1.47 -10.58
CA SER A 83 -3.28 -2.31 -10.95
C SER A 83 -2.83 -3.68 -11.43
N LYS A 84 -3.38 -4.71 -10.82
CA LYS A 84 -3.13 -6.13 -11.11
C LYS A 84 -4.43 -6.91 -11.06
N SER A 85 -4.38 -8.17 -11.49
CA SER A 85 -5.48 -9.09 -11.35
C SER A 85 -5.01 -10.42 -10.77
N ILE A 86 -5.94 -11.11 -10.12
CA ILE A 86 -5.81 -12.49 -9.67
C ILE A 86 -6.84 -13.31 -10.43
N SER A 87 -6.43 -14.47 -10.96
CA SER A 87 -7.32 -15.45 -11.56
C SER A 87 -6.92 -16.82 -11.02
N VAL A 88 -7.90 -17.51 -10.46
CA VAL A 88 -7.77 -18.83 -9.84
C VAL A 88 -8.95 -19.70 -10.25
N VAL A 89 -8.82 -21.02 -10.09
CA VAL A 89 -9.94 -21.96 -10.25
C VAL A 89 -10.56 -22.23 -8.88
N GLU A 90 -11.85 -22.50 -8.78
CA GLU A 90 -12.43 -22.94 -7.50
C GLU A 90 -11.80 -24.26 -6.98
N GLY A 91 -11.96 -24.53 -5.68
CA GLY A 91 -11.39 -25.72 -5.04
C GLY A 91 -10.04 -25.47 -4.36
N ASP A 92 -9.98 -24.47 -3.48
CA ASP A 92 -8.80 -24.11 -2.67
C ASP A 92 -7.57 -23.63 -3.46
N ASP A 93 -7.71 -23.31 -4.76
CA ASP A 93 -6.62 -22.72 -5.53
C ASP A 93 -6.26 -21.32 -4.99
N GLN A 94 -5.00 -20.94 -5.16
CA GLN A 94 -4.46 -19.74 -4.56
C GLN A 94 -3.45 -19.05 -5.46
N ALA A 95 -3.54 -17.72 -5.47
CA ALA A 95 -2.56 -16.87 -6.12
C ALA A 95 -2.19 -15.69 -5.23
N SER A 96 -1.00 -15.14 -5.48
CA SER A 96 -0.52 -13.94 -4.79
C SER A 96 0.10 -12.96 -5.78
N ILE A 97 -0.11 -11.69 -5.49
CA ILE A 97 0.44 -10.54 -6.21
C ILE A 97 1.08 -9.59 -5.20
N ASN A 98 1.99 -8.74 -5.67
CA ASN A 98 2.40 -7.55 -4.93
C ASN A 98 1.95 -6.31 -5.71
N VAL A 99 1.14 -5.45 -5.10
CA VAL A 99 0.57 -4.27 -5.76
C VAL A 99 1.36 -2.99 -5.49
N LEU A 100 2.26 -2.98 -4.52
CA LEU A 100 3.13 -1.84 -4.27
C LEU A 100 4.42 -1.98 -5.08
N ARG A 101 4.89 -0.86 -5.63
CA ARG A 101 6.26 -0.79 -6.10
C ARG A 101 7.13 -0.46 -4.90
N GLN A 102 7.94 -1.42 -4.47
CA GLN A 102 8.96 -1.12 -3.49
C GLN A 102 9.99 -0.18 -4.12
N SER A 103 10.23 0.94 -3.44
CA SER A 103 11.30 1.84 -3.78
C SER A 103 12.63 1.08 -3.71
N GLY A 104 13.49 1.36 -4.66
CA GLY A 104 14.87 0.88 -4.65
C GLY A 104 15.73 1.66 -5.63
N GLN A 105 15.24 2.80 -6.12
CA GLN A 105 15.85 3.54 -7.23
C GLN A 105 15.71 5.08 -7.14
N ASP A 106 14.85 5.65 -6.29
CA ASP A 106 14.88 7.10 -5.98
C ASP A 106 15.14 7.24 -4.48
N THR A 107 16.27 7.80 -4.11
CA THR A 107 16.72 7.96 -2.70
C THR A 107 16.37 9.34 -2.13
N ASP A 108 15.50 10.07 -2.81
CA ASP A 108 15.23 11.49 -2.56
C ASP A 108 13.70 11.68 -2.36
N GLY A 109 13.17 11.19 -1.24
CA GLY A 109 11.73 11.22 -0.87
C GLY A 109 11.44 10.44 0.43
N ALA A 110 10.20 10.49 0.93
CA ALA A 110 9.73 9.71 2.09
C ALA A 110 8.98 8.46 1.57
N ASP A 111 9.72 7.58 0.92
CA ASP A 111 9.33 6.68 -0.17
C ASP A 111 8.70 5.32 0.23
N ASP A 112 8.26 5.16 1.48
CA ASP A 112 7.82 3.86 2.04
C ASP A 112 6.30 3.79 2.29
N GLY A 113 5.51 4.01 1.24
CA GLY A 113 4.05 3.81 1.27
C GLY A 113 3.63 2.39 1.66
N LEU A 114 2.62 2.27 2.52
CA LEU A 114 2.02 1.00 2.95
C LEU A 114 0.55 0.94 2.54
N LEU A 115 0.00 -0.26 2.30
CA LEU A 115 -1.44 -0.43 2.19
C LEU A 115 -2.10 -0.10 3.52
N THR A 116 -3.03 0.86 3.50
CA THR A 116 -3.76 1.36 4.67
C THR A 116 -5.26 1.14 4.56
N GLN A 117 -5.77 0.85 3.35
CA GLN A 117 -7.19 0.58 3.13
C GLN A 117 -7.44 -0.37 1.96
N ILE A 118 -8.50 -1.16 2.11
CA ILE A 118 -9.16 -1.88 1.03
C ILE A 118 -10.64 -1.53 1.01
N THR A 119 -11.20 -1.33 -0.18
CA THR A 119 -12.62 -1.11 -0.42
C THR A 119 -13.19 -2.27 -1.21
N ILE A 120 -14.22 -2.91 -0.64
CA ILE A 120 -14.99 -3.99 -1.28
C ILE A 120 -16.43 -3.50 -1.42
N GLY A 121 -16.88 -3.33 -2.66
CA GLY A 121 -18.18 -2.68 -2.94
C GLY A 121 -18.22 -1.26 -2.38
N THR A 122 -19.00 -1.07 -1.32
CA THR A 122 -19.10 0.22 -0.58
C THR A 122 -18.45 0.20 0.79
N THR A 123 -17.87 -0.93 1.19
CA THR A 123 -17.31 -1.14 2.53
C THR A 123 -15.83 -0.82 2.53
N ASN A 124 -15.42 0.17 3.33
CA ASN A 124 -14.02 0.51 3.55
C ASN A 124 -13.48 -0.24 4.77
N LEU A 125 -12.35 -0.91 4.60
CA LEU A 125 -11.69 -1.73 5.61
C LEU A 125 -10.27 -1.20 5.82
N THR A 126 -9.93 -0.89 7.06
CA THR A 126 -8.61 -0.37 7.41
C THR A 126 -7.58 -1.48 7.47
N ILE A 127 -6.42 -1.23 6.87
CA ILE A 127 -5.24 -2.07 7.00
C ILE A 127 -4.33 -1.46 8.07
N ASP A 128 -3.98 -2.23 9.11
CA ASP A 128 -3.05 -1.81 10.15
C ASP A 128 -1.61 -1.86 9.62
N PRO A 129 -0.94 -0.71 9.42
CA PRO A 129 0.40 -0.67 8.84
C PRO A 129 1.47 -1.31 9.73
N ASP A 130 1.26 -1.33 11.05
CA ASP A 130 2.15 -1.97 12.02
C ASP A 130 1.81 -3.46 12.23
N GLY A 131 0.72 -3.92 11.63
CA GLY A 131 0.16 -5.25 11.77
C GLY A 131 0.81 -6.30 10.86
N GLY A 132 0.34 -7.54 11.03
CA GLY A 132 0.58 -8.60 10.05
C GLY A 132 -0.40 -8.50 8.88
N PHE A 133 -0.65 -9.64 8.22
CA PHE A 133 -1.74 -9.69 7.25
C PHE A 133 -3.10 -9.65 7.95
N GLN A 134 -4.10 -9.13 7.24
CA GLN A 134 -5.50 -9.21 7.61
C GLN A 134 -6.29 -9.98 6.57
N SER A 135 -7.32 -10.70 7.01
CA SER A 135 -8.11 -11.60 6.16
C SER A 135 -9.55 -11.11 6.04
N PHE A 136 -10.09 -11.16 4.83
CA PHE A 136 -11.44 -10.74 4.50
C PHE A 136 -12.11 -11.79 3.61
N ASN A 137 -13.34 -12.17 3.94
CA ASN A 137 -14.16 -12.96 3.03
C ASN A 137 -14.58 -12.09 1.84
N LEU A 138 -14.50 -12.63 0.63
CA LEU A 138 -14.91 -11.93 -0.58
C LEU A 138 -16.15 -12.61 -1.15
N TYR A 139 -17.20 -11.82 -1.37
CA TYR A 139 -18.47 -12.27 -1.94
C TYR A 139 -18.64 -11.69 -3.34
N SER A 140 -19.23 -12.44 -4.26
CA SER A 140 -19.37 -12.02 -5.67
C SER A 140 -20.29 -10.82 -5.88
N ASP A 141 -21.14 -10.51 -4.91
CA ASP A 141 -22.01 -9.33 -4.92
C ASP A 141 -21.33 -8.07 -4.36
N GLY A 142 -20.08 -8.19 -3.87
CA GLY A 142 -19.34 -7.10 -3.24
C GLY A 142 -19.92 -6.64 -1.90
N SER A 143 -20.70 -7.49 -1.23
CA SER A 143 -21.23 -7.19 0.10
C SER A 143 -20.12 -7.15 1.17
N ASP A 144 -20.47 -6.54 2.31
CA ASP A 144 -19.57 -6.43 3.47
C ASP A 144 -19.04 -7.81 3.90
N PRO A 145 -17.72 -8.02 3.96
CA PRO A 145 -17.11 -9.27 4.41
C PRO A 145 -17.62 -9.80 5.76
N ALA A 146 -18.01 -8.90 6.67
CA ALA A 146 -18.53 -9.26 7.99
C ALA A 146 -20.05 -9.51 8.00
N ASN A 147 -20.79 -8.93 7.05
CA ASN A 147 -22.25 -8.98 6.97
C ASN A 147 -22.72 -9.17 5.52
N PRO A 148 -22.48 -10.34 4.90
CA PRO A 148 -22.84 -10.57 3.51
C PRO A 148 -24.36 -10.55 3.31
N THR A 149 -24.79 -10.07 2.15
CA THR A 149 -26.22 -10.11 1.77
C THR A 149 -26.68 -11.56 1.58
N ASP A 150 -25.82 -12.37 0.96
CA ASP A 150 -26.03 -13.80 0.78
C ASP A 150 -24.71 -14.56 1.06
N PRO A 151 -24.61 -15.30 2.17
CA PRO A 151 -23.41 -16.06 2.50
C PRO A 151 -23.04 -17.15 1.47
N SER A 152 -23.96 -17.56 0.60
CA SER A 152 -23.69 -18.57 -0.44
C SER A 152 -22.89 -18.04 -1.63
N LEU A 153 -22.75 -16.72 -1.75
CA LEU A 153 -21.99 -16.05 -2.80
C LEU A 153 -20.48 -15.91 -2.47
N LEU A 154 -19.98 -16.69 -1.51
CA LEU A 154 -18.58 -16.65 -1.10
C LEU A 154 -17.69 -17.08 -2.28
N MET A 155 -16.81 -16.19 -2.72
CA MET A 155 -15.78 -16.49 -3.71
C MET A 155 -14.51 -17.06 -3.08
N GLY A 156 -14.19 -16.64 -1.85
CA GLY A 156 -12.96 -17.05 -1.18
C GLY A 156 -12.52 -16.09 -0.08
N VAL A 157 -11.26 -16.22 0.32
CA VAL A 157 -10.63 -15.41 1.37
C VAL A 157 -9.47 -14.61 0.78
N LEU A 158 -9.50 -13.31 1.00
CA LEU A 158 -8.44 -12.38 0.67
C LEU A 158 -7.56 -12.14 1.90
N GLU A 159 -6.25 -12.30 1.77
CA GLU A 159 -5.26 -11.87 2.75
C GLU A 159 -4.50 -10.66 2.20
N VAL A 160 -4.48 -9.57 2.97
CA VAL A 160 -3.86 -8.31 2.60
C VAL A 160 -2.75 -8.00 3.59
N HIS A 161 -1.52 -7.81 3.09
CA HIS A 161 -0.38 -7.35 3.86
C HIS A 161 -0.16 -5.85 3.63
N PRO A 162 0.26 -5.09 4.66
CA PRO A 162 0.62 -3.68 4.50
C PRO A 162 1.72 -3.42 3.46
N ASP A 163 2.63 -4.37 3.25
CA ASP A 163 3.72 -4.27 2.27
C ASP A 163 3.31 -4.51 0.80
N GLY A 164 2.01 -4.48 0.51
CA GLY A 164 1.48 -4.61 -0.84
C GLY A 164 1.24 -6.04 -1.30
N ARG A 165 1.62 -7.06 -0.51
CA ARG A 165 1.30 -8.44 -0.86
C ARG A 165 -0.18 -8.72 -0.62
N ILE A 166 -0.82 -9.23 -1.65
CA ILE A 166 -2.20 -9.68 -1.60
C ILE A 166 -2.20 -11.15 -2.02
N ARG A 167 -2.90 -11.98 -1.26
CA ARG A 167 -3.10 -13.40 -1.55
C ARG A 167 -4.59 -13.69 -1.54
N PHE A 168 -5.07 -14.43 -2.52
CA PHE A 168 -6.45 -14.87 -2.58
C PHE A 168 -6.50 -16.38 -2.65
N THR A 169 -7.33 -16.99 -1.80
CA THR A 169 -7.66 -18.42 -1.82
C THR A 169 -9.11 -18.58 -2.22
N ALA A 170 -9.39 -19.31 -3.30
CA ALA A 170 -10.75 -19.59 -3.73
C ALA A 170 -11.49 -20.46 -2.71
N ALA A 171 -12.81 -20.30 -2.63
CA ALA A 171 -13.67 -21.23 -1.93
C ALA A 171 -13.75 -22.59 -2.66
N ASP A 172 -14.19 -23.63 -1.95
CA ASP A 172 -14.37 -24.97 -2.50
C ASP A 172 -15.42 -25.06 -3.61
N ASP A 173 -16.49 -24.27 -3.50
CA ASP A 173 -17.68 -24.34 -4.38
C ASP A 173 -18.27 -22.93 -4.56
N VAL A 174 -17.90 -22.29 -5.66
CA VAL A 174 -18.36 -20.96 -6.04
C VAL A 174 -19.63 -21.08 -6.86
N GLN A 175 -20.74 -20.57 -6.34
CA GLN A 175 -22.07 -20.78 -6.93
C GLN A 175 -22.30 -19.94 -8.20
N GLN A 176 -21.81 -20.37 -9.36
CA GLN A 176 -21.97 -19.63 -10.63
C GLN A 176 -22.44 -20.49 -11.81
N GLY A 177 -22.82 -21.75 -11.56
CA GLY A 177 -23.43 -22.61 -12.57
C GLY A 177 -22.47 -23.00 -13.70
N GLY A 178 -21.17 -22.95 -13.47
CA GLY A 178 -20.11 -23.29 -14.41
C GLY A 178 -19.43 -22.12 -15.11
N ASP A 179 -19.81 -20.89 -14.81
CA ASP A 179 -19.24 -19.68 -15.41
C ASP A 179 -18.26 -18.98 -14.44
N ALA A 180 -17.26 -18.31 -14.98
CA ALA A 180 -16.32 -17.52 -14.17
C ALA A 180 -17.01 -16.30 -13.55
N VAL A 181 -16.64 -15.97 -12.31
CA VAL A 181 -17.10 -14.77 -11.61
C VAL A 181 -15.95 -13.84 -11.31
N SER A 182 -16.18 -12.53 -11.44
CA SER A 182 -15.19 -11.50 -11.20
C SER A 182 -15.72 -10.39 -10.31
N ILE A 183 -14.85 -9.86 -9.46
CA ILE A 183 -15.11 -8.69 -8.63
C ILE A 183 -13.89 -7.75 -8.64
N ASP A 184 -14.15 -6.45 -8.70
CA ASP A 184 -13.13 -5.43 -8.50
C ASP A 184 -13.14 -4.96 -7.05
N ILE A 185 -11.97 -5.00 -6.41
CA ILE A 185 -11.71 -4.36 -5.12
C ILE A 185 -10.81 -3.14 -5.36
N SER A 186 -10.88 -2.11 -4.54
CA SER A 186 -9.88 -1.02 -4.57
C SER A 186 -8.93 -1.15 -3.40
N VAL A 187 -7.66 -0.90 -3.62
CA VAL A 187 -6.63 -0.88 -2.57
C VAL A 187 -5.97 0.48 -2.58
N THR A 188 -5.73 0.99 -1.37
CA THR A 188 -5.16 2.32 -1.13
C THR A 188 -3.87 2.17 -0.35
N ALA A 189 -2.82 2.78 -0.87
CA ALA A 189 -1.57 3.00 -0.17
C ALA A 189 -1.53 4.40 0.41
N THR A 190 -0.88 4.55 1.56
CA THR A 190 -0.57 5.83 2.18
C THR A 190 0.88 5.81 2.65
N ASP A 191 1.61 6.88 2.44
CA ASP A 191 2.98 7.06 2.93
C ASP A 191 3.02 7.81 4.27
N SER A 192 4.15 8.43 4.57
CA SER A 192 4.43 9.00 5.89
C SER A 192 3.93 10.43 6.08
N ASP A 193 3.60 11.14 5.02
CA ASP A 193 3.03 12.49 5.04
C ASP A 193 1.58 12.55 4.54
N ASP A 194 0.93 11.38 4.50
CA ASP A 194 -0.49 11.16 4.24
C ASP A 194 -0.89 11.23 2.74
N ASP A 195 0.08 11.18 1.84
CA ASP A 195 -0.15 11.08 0.41
C ASP A 195 -0.65 9.68 0.05
N THR A 196 -1.59 9.60 -0.90
CA THR A 196 -2.29 8.37 -1.22
C THR A 196 -2.31 8.02 -2.69
N ASP A 197 -2.34 6.71 -2.97
CA ASP A 197 -2.72 6.21 -4.28
C ASP A 197 -3.69 5.05 -4.16
N THR A 198 -4.74 5.08 -4.98
CA THR A 198 -5.78 4.06 -5.01
C THR A 198 -5.91 3.46 -6.40
N LYS A 199 -5.93 2.12 -6.46
CA LYS A 199 -6.13 1.39 -7.71
C LYS A 199 -7.04 0.17 -7.55
N PRO A 200 -7.77 -0.20 -8.61
CA PRO A 200 -8.54 -1.43 -8.62
C PRO A 200 -7.65 -2.66 -8.81
N ILE A 201 -8.04 -3.75 -8.17
CA ILE A 201 -7.55 -5.12 -8.35
C ILE A 201 -8.74 -6.00 -8.71
N THR A 202 -8.68 -6.67 -9.85
CA THR A 202 -9.72 -7.60 -10.29
C THR A 202 -9.41 -9.01 -9.79
N ILE A 203 -10.37 -9.66 -9.14
CA ILE A 203 -10.26 -11.05 -8.70
C ILE A 203 -11.28 -11.87 -9.49
N THR A 204 -10.81 -12.90 -10.19
CA THR A 204 -11.62 -13.82 -10.99
C THR A 204 -11.48 -15.24 -10.44
N VAL A 205 -12.61 -15.93 -10.28
CA VAL A 205 -12.67 -17.36 -9.97
C VAL A 205 -13.39 -18.09 -11.09
N ASP A 206 -12.71 -19.06 -11.70
CA ASP A 206 -13.30 -19.96 -12.69
C ASP A 206 -14.04 -21.11 -11.96
N ASP A 207 -15.36 -21.19 -12.13
CA ASP A 207 -16.22 -22.28 -11.65
C ASP A 207 -16.01 -23.53 -12.54
N ILE A 208 -15.91 -24.70 -11.92
CA ILE A 208 -15.86 -25.99 -12.60
C ILE A 208 -17.20 -26.73 -12.47
N THR A 209 -17.87 -26.90 -13.61
CA THR A 209 -19.06 -27.75 -13.65
C THR A 209 -18.75 -29.18 -13.21
N SER A 210 -19.42 -29.65 -12.16
CA SER A 210 -19.38 -31.04 -11.74
C SER A 210 -19.77 -32.01 -12.88
N GLN A 211 -18.92 -33.01 -13.15
CA GLN A 211 -19.20 -34.06 -14.14
C GLN A 211 -19.53 -35.40 -13.48
N ILE A 212 -20.65 -36.03 -13.86
CA ILE A 212 -20.93 -37.43 -13.52
C ILE A 212 -20.25 -38.33 -14.57
N THR A 213 -19.30 -39.16 -14.13
CA THR A 213 -18.77 -40.24 -14.98
C THR A 213 -19.57 -41.52 -14.73
N LEU A 214 -20.44 -41.91 -15.66
CA LEU A 214 -21.08 -43.22 -15.64
C LEU A 214 -20.09 -44.27 -16.13
N SER A 215 -19.76 -45.26 -15.29
CA SER A 215 -19.07 -46.47 -15.74
C SER A 215 -20.09 -47.49 -16.24
N GLU A 216 -19.84 -48.11 -17.39
CA GLU A 216 -20.69 -49.21 -17.86
C GLU A 216 -20.57 -50.39 -16.88
N PRO A 217 -21.69 -50.98 -16.43
CA PRO A 217 -21.63 -52.15 -15.57
C PRO A 217 -21.01 -53.33 -16.34
N ALA A 218 -20.06 -54.03 -15.71
CA ALA A 218 -19.60 -55.32 -16.22
C ALA A 218 -20.80 -56.26 -16.39
N ALA A 219 -20.96 -56.84 -17.58
CA ALA A 219 -22.14 -57.63 -17.96
C ALA A 219 -22.57 -58.61 -16.85
N VAL A 220 -23.78 -58.41 -16.31
CA VAL A 220 -24.38 -59.33 -15.34
C VAL A 220 -24.84 -60.58 -16.09
N ARG A 221 -24.10 -61.68 -15.93
CA ARG A 221 -24.56 -63.00 -16.39
C ARG A 221 -25.51 -63.59 -15.35
N MET A 222 -26.82 -63.52 -15.61
CA MET A 222 -27.78 -64.35 -14.88
C MET A 222 -27.58 -65.82 -15.27
N GLN A 223 -27.31 -66.69 -14.29
CA GLN A 223 -27.40 -68.12 -14.49
C GLN A 223 -28.88 -68.52 -14.45
N ALA A 224 -29.36 -69.19 -15.50
CA ALA A 224 -30.66 -69.83 -15.44
C ALA A 224 -30.58 -70.98 -14.42
N GLU A 225 -31.38 -70.92 -13.35
CA GLU A 225 -31.60 -72.07 -12.47
C GLU A 225 -32.36 -73.16 -13.26
N ARG A 226 -31.92 -74.41 -13.10
CA ARG A 226 -32.51 -75.60 -13.75
C ARG A 226 -33.67 -76.17 -12.94
#